data_AF-A0A285ZY48-F1
#
_entry.id   AF-A0A285ZY48-F1
#
_cell.length_a   1.000
_cell.length_b   1.000
_cell.length_c   1.000
_cell.angle_alpha   90.00
_cell.angle_beta   90.00
_cell.angle_gamma   90.00
#
_symmetry.space_group_name_H-M   'P 1'
#
loop_
_entity.id
_entity.type
_entity.pdbx_description
1 polymer ?
#
loop_
_entity_poly.entity_id
_entity_poly.type
_entity_poly.pdbx_seq_one_letter_code
_entity_poly.pdbx_strand_id
1 'polypeptide(L)'
;MIPVSQKESNQREKDLYYAVLSFLKSVRKAGKTTAKEWNDYRSKLSGIAPSPEMSKATDMWTMDNLDQFQPDKTQLPPLNDMESVAKVSPEFLSQLLEALYYGMLNLTQANLISDEIQDADPECVSTASLEELLVKLWIGNAKSYRKIVVN
;
A
#
# COMPACT_ATOMS: atom_id res chain seq x y z
N MET A 1 -25.89 15.05 -4.01
CA MET A 1 -24.64 14.28 -4.03
C MET A 1 -24.80 13.18 -5.07
N ILE A 2 -23.98 13.19 -6.12
CA ILE A 2 -23.96 12.11 -7.11
C ILE A 2 -23.23 10.94 -6.45
N PRO A 3 -23.81 9.72 -6.42
CA PRO A 3 -23.10 8.56 -5.89
C PRO A 3 -21.85 8.32 -6.73
N VAL A 4 -20.69 8.37 -6.08
CA VAL A 4 -19.42 8.02 -6.71
C VAL A 4 -19.52 6.56 -7.16
N SER A 5 -19.26 6.30 -8.43
CA SER A 5 -19.25 4.92 -8.93
C SER A 5 -18.18 4.13 -8.20
N GLN A 6 -18.46 2.86 -7.88
CA GLN A 6 -17.49 1.97 -7.22
C GLN A 6 -16.15 1.91 -7.97
N LYS A 7 -16.19 2.06 -9.31
CA LYS A 7 -14.99 2.15 -10.16
C LYS A 7 -14.14 3.40 -9.87
N GLU A 8 -14.79 4.55 -9.65
CA GLU A 8 -14.10 5.80 -9.36
C GLU A 8 -13.49 5.78 -7.95
N SER A 9 -14.21 5.21 -6.98
CA SER A 9 -13.68 4.99 -5.62
C SER A 9 -12.46 4.07 -5.64
N ASN A 10 -12.52 2.95 -6.36
CA ASN A 10 -11.40 2.03 -6.49
C ASN A 10 -10.18 2.71 -7.14
N GLN A 11 -10.39 3.53 -8.17
CA GLN A 11 -9.29 4.25 -8.81
C GLN A 11 -8.63 5.24 -7.84
N ARG A 12 -9.40 6.00 -7.07
CA ARG A 12 -8.85 6.92 -6.07
C ARG A 12 -8.06 6.19 -4.99
N GLU A 13 -8.51 5.02 -4.55
CA GLU A 13 -7.77 4.19 -3.60
C GLU A 13 -6.43 3.71 -4.18
N LYS A 14 -6.41 3.31 -5.46
CA LYS A 14 -5.16 2.97 -6.19
C LYS A 14 -4.23 4.18 -6.29
N ASP A 15 -4.76 5.33 -6.71
CA ASP A 15 -3.96 6.56 -6.85
C ASP A 15 -3.35 6.99 -5.52
N LEU A 16 -4.11 6.83 -4.41
CA LEU A 16 -3.64 7.15 -3.07
C LEU A 16 -2.51 6.21 -2.65
N TYR A 17 -2.66 4.90 -2.88
CA TYR A 17 -1.62 3.90 -2.63
C TYR A 17 -0.32 4.24 -3.35
N TYR A 18 -0.40 4.53 -4.66
CA TYR A 18 0.77 4.84 -5.46
C TYR A 18 1.41 6.19 -5.11
N ALA A 19 0.62 7.19 -4.68
CA ALA A 19 1.14 8.45 -4.20
C ALA A 19 2.02 8.25 -2.95
N VAL A 20 1.56 7.44 -2.00
CA VAL A 20 2.31 7.10 -0.78
C VAL A 20 3.55 6.28 -1.10
N LEU A 21 3.40 5.21 -1.87
CA LEU A 21 4.53 4.35 -2.25
C LEU A 21 5.63 5.14 -2.97
N SER A 22 5.24 5.99 -3.93
CA SER A 22 6.19 6.85 -4.66
C SER A 22 6.91 7.83 -3.74
N PHE A 23 6.19 8.38 -2.75
CA PHE A 23 6.77 9.27 -1.77
C PHE A 23 7.77 8.54 -0.86
N LEU A 24 7.40 7.40 -0.28
CA LEU A 24 8.30 6.56 0.53
C LEU A 24 9.56 6.16 -0.24
N LYS A 25 9.41 5.75 -1.51
CA LYS A 25 10.53 5.46 -2.42
C LYS A 25 11.49 6.65 -2.53
N SER A 26 10.96 7.85 -2.74
CA SER A 26 11.78 9.07 -2.85
C SER A 26 12.53 9.37 -1.56
N VAL A 27 11.86 9.31 -0.41
CA VAL A 27 12.46 9.62 0.91
C VAL A 27 13.53 8.60 1.26
N ARG A 28 13.28 7.30 1.08
CA ARG A 28 14.26 6.25 1.39
C ARG A 28 15.46 6.32 0.45
N LYS A 29 15.26 6.62 -0.83
CA LYS A 29 16.36 6.82 -1.80
C LYS A 29 17.22 8.04 -1.45
N ALA A 30 16.60 9.14 -1.01
CA ALA A 30 17.31 10.37 -0.65
C ALA A 30 17.89 10.34 0.79
N GLY A 31 17.41 9.41 1.63
CA GLY A 31 17.72 9.32 3.07
C GLY A 31 17.11 10.44 3.93
N LYS A 32 16.38 11.38 3.32
CA LYS A 32 15.74 12.52 3.99
C LYS A 32 14.63 13.10 3.12
N THR A 33 13.77 13.92 3.72
CA THR A 33 12.72 14.69 3.05
C THR A 33 12.84 16.16 3.45
N THR A 34 12.51 17.07 2.53
CA THR A 34 12.40 18.51 2.81
C THR A 34 10.97 18.89 3.16
N ALA A 35 10.78 20.05 3.80
CA ALA A 35 9.45 20.60 4.08
C ALA A 35 8.63 20.84 2.80
N LYS A 36 9.29 21.22 1.70
CA LYS A 36 8.64 21.41 0.40
C LYS A 36 8.07 20.11 -0.14
N GLU A 37 8.88 19.04 -0.18
CA GLU A 37 8.43 17.72 -0.65
C GLU A 37 7.28 17.18 0.21
N TRP A 38 7.33 17.42 1.52
CA TRP A 38 6.25 17.04 2.43
C TRP A 38 4.95 17.80 2.15
N ASN A 39 5.04 19.11 1.88
CA ASN A 39 3.87 19.91 1.54
C ASN A 39 3.29 19.50 0.18
N ASP A 40 4.14 19.27 -0.82
CA ASP A 40 3.73 18.79 -2.14
C ASP A 40 3.02 17.43 -2.04
N TYR A 41 3.53 16.54 -1.18
CA TYR A 41 2.90 15.25 -0.87
C TYR A 41 1.51 15.43 -0.24
N ARG A 42 1.38 16.25 0.81
CA ARG A 42 0.09 16.54 1.45
C ARG A 42 -0.93 17.17 0.49
N SER A 43 -0.48 18.08 -0.37
CA SER A 43 -1.34 18.66 -1.42
C SER A 43 -1.83 17.58 -2.38
N LYS A 44 -0.97 16.65 -2.82
CA LYS A 44 -1.39 15.50 -3.64
C LYS A 44 -2.42 14.63 -2.92
N LEU A 45 -2.17 14.27 -1.65
CA LEU A 45 -3.12 13.48 -0.86
C LEU A 45 -4.49 14.15 -0.78
N SER A 46 -4.54 15.47 -0.54
CA SER A 46 -5.81 16.21 -0.46
C SER A 46 -6.60 16.22 -1.77
N GLY A 47 -5.93 16.12 -2.93
CA GLY A 47 -6.58 16.05 -4.24
C GLY A 47 -7.10 14.67 -4.62
N ILE A 48 -6.55 13.60 -4.02
CA ILE A 48 -6.88 12.20 -4.35
C ILE A 48 -7.83 11.59 -3.31
N ALA A 49 -7.60 11.89 -2.03
CA ALA A 49 -8.30 11.25 -0.93
C ALA A 49 -9.82 11.52 -1.01
N PRO A 50 -10.66 10.52 -0.70
CA PRO A 50 -12.11 10.66 -0.76
C PRO A 50 -12.66 11.61 0.32
N SER A 51 -11.88 11.89 1.37
CA SER A 51 -12.24 12.85 2.41
C SER A 51 -10.99 13.46 3.07
N PRO A 52 -11.11 14.64 3.71
CA PRO A 52 -10.02 15.27 4.45
C PRO A 52 -9.47 14.39 5.57
N GLU A 53 -10.33 13.63 6.25
CA GLU A 53 -9.91 12.71 7.32
C GLU A 53 -9.08 11.56 6.78
N MET A 54 -9.41 11.05 5.58
CA MET A 54 -8.61 10.02 4.92
C MET A 54 -7.25 10.56 4.49
N SER A 55 -7.19 11.80 3.98
CA SER A 55 -5.93 12.48 3.66
C SER A 55 -5.04 12.58 4.91
N LYS A 56 -5.59 13.08 6.03
CA LYS A 56 -4.87 13.21 7.30
C LYS A 56 -4.44 11.86 7.88
N ALA A 57 -5.31 10.84 7.82
CA ALA A 57 -4.98 9.49 8.26
C ALA A 57 -3.82 8.89 7.45
N THR A 58 -3.81 9.14 6.13
CA THR A 58 -2.74 8.69 5.23
C THR A 58 -1.42 9.42 5.52
N ASP A 59 -1.45 10.74 5.74
CA ASP A 59 -0.27 11.52 6.17
C ASP A 59 0.31 10.97 7.47
N MET A 60 -0.53 10.73 8.48
CA MET A 60 -0.11 10.17 9.77
C MET A 60 0.48 8.77 9.64
N TRP A 61 -0.17 7.88 8.89
CA TRP A 61 0.36 6.54 8.61
C TRP A 61 1.75 6.63 7.94
N THR A 62 1.93 7.57 7.01
CA THR A 62 3.20 7.76 6.28
C THR A 62 4.31 8.22 7.22
N MET A 63 4.00 9.14 8.13
CA MET A 63 4.96 9.59 9.16
C MET A 63 5.39 8.44 10.06
N ASP A 64 4.41 7.69 10.57
CA ASP A 64 4.65 6.57 11.47
C ASP A 64 5.48 5.46 10.79
N ASN A 65 5.16 5.16 9.53
CA ASN A 65 5.95 4.24 8.71
C ASN A 65 7.41 4.73 8.58
N LEU A 66 7.64 6.01 8.26
CA LEU A 66 9.01 6.51 8.10
C LEU A 66 9.82 6.48 9.40
N ASP A 67 9.17 6.69 10.54
CA ASP A 67 9.80 6.67 11.86
C ASP A 67 10.13 5.25 12.34
N GLN A 68 9.14 4.36 12.27
CA GLN A 68 9.22 3.03 12.88
C GLN A 68 9.76 1.96 11.94
N PHE A 69 9.50 2.08 10.64
CA PHE A 69 9.84 1.04 9.66
C PHE A 69 11.26 1.20 9.14
N GLN A 70 12.01 0.10 9.08
CA GLN A 70 13.36 0.07 8.54
C GLN A 70 13.45 -1.05 7.49
N PRO A 71 13.46 -0.71 6.19
CA PRO A 71 13.50 -1.71 5.11
C PRO A 71 14.62 -2.75 5.25
N ASP A 72 15.79 -2.32 5.71
CA ASP A 72 16.97 -3.19 5.89
C ASP A 72 16.81 -4.22 7.01
N LYS A 73 15.81 -4.05 7.89
CA LYS A 73 15.48 -4.98 8.98
C LYS A 73 14.21 -5.77 8.70
N THR A 74 13.60 -5.58 7.54
CA THR A 74 12.35 -6.25 7.18
C THR A 74 12.63 -7.70 6.88
N GLN A 75 11.97 -8.59 7.61
CA GLN A 75 11.98 -10.02 7.32
C GLN A 75 11.19 -10.27 6.04
N LEU A 76 11.81 -10.99 5.12
CA LEU A 76 11.14 -11.47 3.91
C LEU A 76 10.27 -12.69 4.24
N PRO A 77 9.14 -12.87 3.52
CA PRO A 77 8.38 -14.11 3.55
C PRO A 77 9.23 -15.36 3.29
N PRO A 78 8.81 -16.54 3.80
CA PRO A 78 9.45 -17.80 3.46
C PRO A 78 9.54 -18.03 1.95
N LEU A 79 10.64 -18.65 1.49
CA LEU A 79 10.89 -18.90 0.05
C LEU A 79 9.76 -19.70 -0.62
N ASN A 80 9.19 -20.68 0.08
CA ASN A 80 8.09 -21.50 -0.45
C ASN A 80 6.87 -20.66 -0.80
N ASP A 81 6.56 -19.63 -0.01
CA ASP A 81 5.43 -18.74 -0.24
C ASP A 81 5.69 -17.85 -1.47
N MET A 82 6.93 -17.39 -1.62
CA MET A 82 7.34 -16.62 -2.80
C MET A 82 7.32 -17.43 -4.10
N GLU A 83 7.69 -18.71 -4.04
CA GLU A 83 7.64 -19.60 -5.22
C GLU A 83 6.20 -19.82 -5.72
N SER A 84 5.25 -19.97 -4.80
CA SER A 84 3.83 -20.10 -5.14
C SER A 84 3.31 -18.85 -5.84
N VAL A 85 3.65 -17.66 -5.31
CA VAL A 85 3.28 -16.39 -5.94
C VAL A 85 3.97 -16.22 -7.30
N ALA A 86 5.25 -16.59 -7.43
CA ALA A 86 5.99 -16.51 -8.69
C ALA A 86 5.37 -17.37 -9.79
N LYS A 87 4.81 -18.54 -9.45
CA LYS A 87 4.15 -19.44 -10.41
C LYS A 87 2.87 -18.85 -10.99
N VAL A 88 2.16 -18.03 -10.21
CA VAL A 88 0.93 -17.36 -10.65
C VAL A 88 1.25 -16.07 -11.40
N SER A 89 2.10 -15.21 -10.83
CA SER A 89 2.53 -13.97 -11.48
C SER A 89 3.86 -13.45 -10.92
N PRO A 90 4.96 -13.51 -11.69
CA PRO A 90 6.24 -12.90 -11.30
C PRO A 90 6.16 -11.38 -11.13
N GLU A 91 5.30 -10.71 -11.91
CA GLU A 91 5.06 -9.28 -11.81
C GLU A 91 4.43 -8.94 -10.45
N PHE A 92 3.45 -9.74 -10.02
CA PHE A 92 2.83 -9.54 -8.74
C PHE A 92 3.77 -9.82 -7.57
N LEU A 93 4.61 -10.86 -7.67
CA LEU A 93 5.65 -11.10 -6.66
C LEU A 93 6.54 -9.85 -6.49
N SER A 94 6.92 -9.21 -7.60
CA SER A 94 7.72 -7.98 -7.54
C SER A 94 6.98 -6.84 -6.83
N GLN A 95 5.67 -6.69 -7.07
CA GLN A 95 4.83 -5.70 -6.38
C GLN A 95 4.67 -6.01 -4.88
N LEU A 96 4.48 -7.28 -4.51
CA LEU A 96 4.36 -7.72 -3.12
C LEU A 96 5.66 -7.46 -2.35
N LEU A 97 6.80 -7.81 -2.95
CA LEU A 97 8.12 -7.54 -2.38
C LEU A 97 8.37 -6.04 -2.23
N GLU A 98 7.99 -5.24 -3.22
CA GLU A 98 8.10 -3.78 -3.13
C GLU A 98 7.21 -3.23 -1.99
N ALA A 99 5.96 -3.68 -1.90
CA ALA A 99 5.03 -3.27 -0.86
C ALA A 99 5.57 -3.61 0.54
N LEU A 100 6.12 -4.81 0.72
CA LEU A 100 6.80 -5.22 1.95
C LEU A 100 8.02 -4.36 2.23
N TYR A 101 8.88 -4.15 1.23
CA TYR A 101 10.12 -3.40 1.40
C TYR A 101 9.88 -1.95 1.79
N TYR A 102 8.78 -1.33 1.37
CA TYR A 102 8.41 0.03 1.78
C TYR A 102 7.43 0.07 2.95
N GLY A 103 7.14 -1.08 3.58
CA GLY A 103 6.25 -1.17 4.74
C GLY A 103 4.81 -0.79 4.44
N MET A 104 4.39 -0.87 3.18
CA MET A 104 2.98 -0.72 2.77
C MET A 104 2.14 -1.87 3.35
N LEU A 105 2.76 -3.03 3.55
CA LEU A 105 2.18 -4.20 4.18
C LEU A 105 3.15 -4.77 5.22
N ASN A 106 2.60 -5.46 6.21
CA ASN A 106 3.38 -6.26 7.15
C ASN A 106 3.48 -7.73 6.69
N LEU A 107 4.35 -8.50 7.35
CA LEU A 107 4.58 -9.90 7.02
C LEU A 107 3.30 -10.76 7.10
N THR A 108 2.46 -10.52 8.12
CA THR A 108 1.18 -11.24 8.27
C THR A 108 0.27 -10.99 7.07
N GLN A 109 0.18 -9.76 6.58
CA GLN A 109 -0.61 -9.40 5.40
C GLN A 109 -0.05 -10.03 4.12
N ALA A 110 1.27 -10.09 3.98
CA ALA A 110 1.89 -10.77 2.84
C ALA A 110 1.68 -12.29 2.85
N ASN A 111 1.70 -12.91 4.03
CA ASN A 111 1.39 -14.33 4.16
C ASN A 111 -0.07 -14.61 3.82
N LEU A 112 -1.02 -13.79 4.28
CA LEU A 112 -2.43 -13.91 3.90
C LEU A 112 -2.64 -13.85 2.38
N ILE A 113 -1.95 -12.92 1.69
CA ILE A 113 -1.97 -12.84 0.23
C ILE A 113 -1.40 -14.13 -0.39
N SER A 114 -0.31 -14.64 0.17
CA SER A 114 0.34 -15.85 -0.35
C SER A 114 -0.56 -17.08 -0.19
N ASP A 115 -1.23 -17.21 0.95
CA ASP A 115 -2.21 -18.27 1.22
C ASP A 115 -3.40 -18.16 0.26
N GLU A 116 -3.97 -16.97 0.07
CA GLU A 116 -5.07 -16.73 -0.88
C GLU A 116 -4.69 -17.11 -2.32
N ILE A 117 -3.44 -16.87 -2.72
CA ILE A 117 -2.94 -17.23 -4.05
C ILE A 117 -2.70 -18.74 -4.18
N GLN A 118 -2.24 -19.40 -3.12
CA GLN A 118 -2.03 -20.86 -3.11
C GLN A 118 -3.36 -21.61 -3.22
N ASP A 119 -4.41 -21.11 -2.57
CA ASP A 119 -5.75 -21.70 -2.58
C ASP A 119 -6.56 -21.37 -3.85
N ALA A 120 -6.15 -20.33 -4.59
CA ALA A 120 -6.84 -19.90 -5.79
C ALA A 120 -6.42 -20.71 -7.03
N ASP A 121 -7.36 -20.91 -7.95
CA ASP A 121 -7.07 -21.44 -9.28
C ASP A 121 -6.20 -20.42 -10.06
N PRO A 122 -4.98 -20.77 -10.48
CA PRO A 122 -4.09 -19.87 -11.22
C PRO A 122 -4.74 -19.28 -12.49
N GLU A 123 -5.69 -19.98 -13.12
CA GLU A 123 -6.40 -19.48 -14.31
C GLU A 123 -7.44 -18.38 -13.98
N CYS A 124 -7.85 -18.28 -12.71
CA CYS A 124 -8.83 -17.31 -12.24
C CYS A 124 -8.19 -16.06 -11.61
N VAL A 125 -6.88 -16.05 -11.38
CA VAL A 125 -6.16 -14.97 -10.73
C VAL A 125 -5.47 -14.08 -11.77
N SER A 126 -5.94 -12.85 -11.91
CA SER A 126 -5.30 -11.84 -12.77
C SER A 126 -4.35 -10.93 -11.99
N THR A 127 -3.32 -10.39 -12.64
CA THR A 127 -2.43 -9.38 -12.03
C THR A 127 -3.22 -8.17 -11.49
N ALA A 128 -4.28 -7.76 -12.19
CA ALA A 128 -5.14 -6.65 -11.76
C ALA A 128 -5.90 -6.96 -10.46
N SER A 129 -6.40 -8.19 -10.29
CA SER A 129 -7.06 -8.59 -9.04
C SER A 129 -6.09 -8.66 -7.86
N LEU A 130 -4.85 -9.07 -8.12
CA LEU A 130 -3.81 -9.15 -7.09
C LEU A 130 -3.34 -7.76 -6.64
N GLU A 131 -3.16 -6.84 -7.59
CA GLU A 131 -2.88 -5.44 -7.29
C GLU A 131 -4.00 -4.81 -6.45
N GLU A 132 -5.27 -5.11 -6.79
CA GLU A 132 -6.40 -4.63 -6.00
C GLU A 132 -6.42 -5.15 -4.56
N LEU A 133 -5.92 -6.38 -4.34
CA LEU A 133 -5.77 -6.94 -3.01
C LEU A 133 -4.72 -6.16 -2.19
N LEU A 134 -3.55 -5.86 -2.78
CA LEU A 134 -2.51 -5.03 -2.14
C LEU A 134 -3.06 -3.68 -1.70
N VAL A 135 -3.75 -3.00 -2.63
CA VAL A 135 -4.31 -1.67 -2.40
C VAL A 135 -5.36 -1.71 -1.29
N LYS A 136 -6.27 -2.69 -1.31
CA LYS A 136 -7.30 -2.85 -0.27
C LYS A 136 -6.70 -3.08 1.11
N LEU A 137 -5.69 -3.94 1.23
CA LEU A 137 -5.05 -4.23 2.51
C LEU A 137 -4.34 -2.99 3.08
N TRP A 138 -3.59 -2.26 2.24
CA TRP A 138 -2.95 -1.02 2.66
C TRP A 138 -3.97 0.07 3.03
N ILE A 139 -5.03 0.24 2.24
CA ILE A 139 -6.12 1.18 2.57
C ILE A 139 -6.75 0.83 3.91
N GLY A 140 -6.89 -0.46 4.25
CA GLY A 140 -7.31 -0.92 5.57
C GLY A 140 -6.40 -0.42 6.70
N ASN A 141 -5.07 -0.47 6.49
CA ASN A 141 -4.08 0.08 7.41
C ASN A 141 -4.30 1.59 7.62
N ALA A 142 -4.40 2.36 6.52
CA ALA A 142 -4.63 3.81 6.58
C ALA A 142 -5.98 4.16 7.24
N LYS A 143 -7.05 3.40 6.96
CA LYS A 143 -8.38 3.60 7.59
C LYS A 143 -8.35 3.37 9.11
N SER A 144 -7.43 2.55 9.63
CA SER A 144 -7.28 2.36 11.08
C SER A 144 -6.79 3.64 11.78
N TYR A 145 -5.96 4.44 11.10
CA TYR A 145 -5.54 5.77 11.58
C TYR A 145 -6.67 6.79 11.56
N ARG A 146 -7.65 6.67 10.66
CA ARG A 146 -8.82 7.54 10.63
C ARG A 146 -9.59 7.50 11.95
N LYS A 147 -9.68 6.33 12.60
CA LYS A 147 -10.33 6.19 13.92
C LYS A 147 -9.61 6.98 15.03
N ILE A 148 -8.29 7.13 14.89
CA ILE A 148 -7.45 7.91 15.81
C ILE A 148 -7.59 9.41 15.55
N VAL A 149 -7.76 9.80 14.28
CA VAL A 149 -7.86 11.20 13.84
C VAL A 149 -9.22 11.86 14.15
N VAL A 150 -10.29 11.06 14.20
CA VAL A 150 -11.68 11.52 14.36
C VAL A 150 -12.11 11.57 15.84
N ASN A 151 -11.36 10.91 16.74
CA ASN A 151 -11.49 11.08 18.19
C ASN A 151 -10.72 12.31 18.67
#